data_AF-A0A659XY95-F1
#
_entry.id   AF-A0A659XY95-F1
#
_cell.length_a   1.000
_cell.length_b   1.000
_cell.length_c   1.000
_cell.angle_alpha   90.00
_cell.angle_beta   90.00
_cell.angle_gamma   90.00
#
_symmetry.space_group_name_H-M   'P 1'
#
loop_
_entity.id
_entity.type
_entity.pdbx_description
1 polymer ?
#
loop_
_entity_poly.entity_id
_entity_poly.type
_entity_poly.pdbx_seq_one_letter_code
_entity_poly.pdbx_strand_id
1 'polypeptide(L)'
;TIEDTTATRAEIYELFGPEMGKLVEGLTKLKKLDLVSKKAEQAENLRKLLLAISEDIRVLLVKLADRLHNMRTLDHMPESKRLRIAEETMDIYAPLAGRMGMQGMREELEEIAFRYINPEAYRAVT
;
A
#
# COMPACT_ATOMS: atom_id res chain seq x y z
N THR A 1 -1.17 -11.83 11.39
CA THR A 1 -1.23 -10.45 11.97
C THR A 1 -2.60 -10.27 12.62
N ILE A 2 -2.91 -9.18 13.35
CA ILE A 2 -4.21 -9.01 14.06
C ILE A 2 -5.45 -9.34 13.18
N GLU A 3 -5.33 -9.23 11.86
CA GLU A 3 -6.38 -9.58 10.90
C GLU A 3 -6.55 -11.10 10.65
N ASP A 4 -5.49 -11.91 10.86
CA ASP A 4 -5.44 -13.35 10.54
C ASP A 4 -5.21 -14.24 11.78
N THR A 5 -5.18 -13.66 12.99
CA THR A 5 -4.89 -14.40 14.24
C THR A 5 -5.70 -13.81 15.40
N THR A 6 -5.94 -14.61 16.45
CA THR A 6 -6.64 -14.21 17.70
C THR A 6 -5.89 -13.16 18.54
N ALA A 7 -4.81 -12.60 18.02
CA ALA A 7 -3.99 -11.61 18.71
C ALA A 7 -4.80 -10.33 18.97
N THR A 8 -5.03 -10.05 20.24
CA THR A 8 -5.75 -8.86 20.70
C THR A 8 -4.82 -7.65 20.74
N ARG A 9 -5.41 -6.46 20.64
CA ARG A 9 -4.67 -5.18 20.72
C ARG A 9 -3.83 -5.07 21.98
N ALA A 10 -4.30 -5.63 23.10
CA ALA A 10 -3.59 -5.63 24.37
C ALA A 10 -2.28 -6.43 24.29
N GLU A 11 -2.27 -7.57 23.60
CA GLU A 11 -1.08 -8.42 23.45
C GLU A 11 0.00 -7.75 22.60
N ILE A 12 -0.36 -6.96 21.57
CA ILE A 12 0.63 -6.21 20.80
C ILE A 12 1.27 -5.10 21.64
N TYR A 13 0.49 -4.43 22.48
CA TYR A 13 0.99 -3.40 23.40
C TYR A 13 1.91 -3.98 24.48
N GLU A 14 1.60 -5.16 25.04
CA GLU A 14 2.47 -5.83 26.01
C GLU A 14 3.75 -6.39 25.37
N LEU A 15 3.65 -7.02 24.20
CA LEU A 15 4.80 -7.71 23.58
C LEU A 15 5.79 -6.77 22.90
N PHE A 16 5.30 -5.68 22.29
CA PHE A 16 6.12 -4.80 21.44
C PHE A 16 6.16 -3.34 21.94
N GLY A 17 5.45 -3.05 23.03
CA GLY A 17 5.39 -1.73 23.63
C GLY A 17 4.46 -0.75 22.91
N PRO A 18 4.27 0.45 23.49
CA PRO A 18 3.27 1.41 23.05
C PRO A 18 3.56 2.05 21.68
N GLU A 19 4.81 2.13 21.24
CA GLU A 19 5.15 2.66 19.91
C GLU A 19 4.70 1.72 18.78
N MET A 20 4.93 0.42 18.91
CA MET A 20 4.55 -0.57 17.90
C MET A 20 3.03 -0.76 17.85
N GLY A 21 2.34 -0.65 18.99
CA GLY A 21 0.88 -0.65 19.06
C GLY A 21 0.25 0.50 18.25
N LYS A 22 0.81 1.72 18.32
CA LYS A 22 0.36 2.86 17.51
C LYS A 22 0.59 2.65 16.01
N LEU A 23 1.71 2.04 15.63
CA LEU A 23 2.02 1.74 14.23
C LEU A 23 0.99 0.77 13.62
N VAL A 24 0.65 -0.30 14.33
CA VAL A 24 -0.35 -1.29 13.89
C VAL A 24 -1.76 -0.67 13.82
N GLU A 25 -2.08 0.25 14.73
CA GLU A 25 -3.34 0.99 14.70
C GLU A 25 -3.43 1.91 13.46
N GLY A 26 -2.34 2.60 13.13
CA GLY A 26 -2.22 3.43 11.91
C GLY A 26 -2.49 2.61 10.65
N LEU A 27 -1.87 1.43 10.52
CA LEU A 27 -2.06 0.53 9.37
C LEU A 27 -3.52 0.10 9.18
N THR A 28 -4.23 -0.18 10.28
CA THR A 28 -5.64 -0.63 10.22
C THR A 28 -6.60 0.47 9.78
N LYS A 29 -6.34 1.73 10.20
CA LYS A 29 -7.16 2.89 9.82
C LYS A 29 -7.02 3.24 8.33
N LEU A 30 -5.81 3.12 7.77
CA LEU A 30 -5.54 3.39 6.35
C LEU A 30 -6.33 2.46 5.42
N LYS A 31 -6.38 1.16 5.72
CA LYS A 31 -7.13 0.17 4.92
C LYS A 31 -8.64 0.48 4.83
N LYS A 32 -9.21 1.18 5.83
CA LYS A 32 -10.61 1.62 5.81
C LYS A 32 -10.85 2.83 4.91
N LEU A 33 -9.83 3.68 4.73
CA LEU A 33 -9.90 4.87 3.86
C LEU A 33 -9.76 4.50 2.37
N ASP A 34 -9.00 3.45 2.05
CA ASP A 34 -8.86 2.91 0.68
C ASP A 34 -10.20 2.43 0.08
N LEU A 35 -11.26 2.24 0.89
CA LEU A 35 -12.57 1.73 0.47
C LEU A 35 -13.56 2.81 -0.04
N VAL A 36 -13.23 4.11 0.02
CA VAL A 36 -14.17 5.19 -0.35
C VAL A 36 -13.79 5.83 -1.69
N SER A 37 -14.52 5.47 -2.75
CA SER A 37 -14.27 5.85 -4.15
C SER A 37 -15.29 6.87 -4.68
N LYS A 38 -14.89 8.15 -4.85
CA LYS A 38 -15.41 9.10 -5.85
C LYS A 38 -14.35 10.14 -6.26
N LYS A 39 -14.21 10.39 -7.57
CA LYS A 39 -13.11 11.16 -8.23
C LYS A 39 -12.80 12.58 -7.68
N ALA A 40 -13.76 13.29 -7.07
CA ALA A 40 -13.50 14.61 -6.47
C ALA A 40 -12.93 14.54 -5.04
N GLU A 41 -13.11 13.39 -4.38
CA GLU A 41 -12.71 13.12 -2.99
C GLU A 41 -11.23 12.69 -2.90
N GLN A 42 -10.59 12.36 -4.03
CA GLN A 42 -9.22 11.84 -4.09
C GLN A 42 -8.17 12.83 -3.57
N ALA A 43 -8.29 14.13 -3.85
CA ALA A 43 -7.33 15.12 -3.38
C ALA A 43 -7.42 15.31 -1.85
N GLU A 44 -8.64 15.31 -1.31
CA GLU A 44 -8.86 15.48 0.12
C GLU A 44 -8.57 14.20 0.91
N ASN A 45 -8.87 13.03 0.34
CA ASN A 45 -8.48 11.74 0.90
C ASN A 45 -6.98 11.53 0.82
N LEU A 46 -6.32 11.93 -0.27
CA LEU A 46 -4.85 11.96 -0.34
C LEU A 46 -4.27 12.93 0.68
N ARG A 47 -4.87 14.12 0.89
CA ARG A 47 -4.44 15.07 1.93
C ARG A 47 -4.62 14.50 3.33
N LYS A 48 -5.74 13.82 3.62
CA LYS A 48 -6.00 13.12 4.89
C LYS A 48 -5.06 11.92 5.08
N LEU A 49 -4.78 11.17 4.02
CA LEU A 49 -3.79 10.09 3.99
C LEU A 49 -2.40 10.65 4.32
N LEU A 50 -1.97 11.73 3.66
CA LEU A 50 -0.70 12.39 3.90
C LEU A 50 -0.61 12.99 5.32
N LEU A 51 -1.70 13.54 5.87
CA LEU A 51 -1.77 14.02 7.26
C LEU A 51 -1.71 12.87 8.28
N ALA A 52 -2.36 11.73 8.00
CA ALA A 52 -2.28 10.54 8.85
C ALA A 52 -0.90 9.89 8.80
N ILE A 53 -0.21 9.96 7.65
CA ILE A 53 1.19 9.56 7.48
C ILE A 53 2.14 10.55 8.16
N SER A 54 1.76 11.84 8.23
CA SER A 54 2.55 12.90 8.85
C SER A 54 2.73 12.73 10.37
N GLU A 55 1.96 11.87 11.03
CA GLU A 55 2.17 11.57 12.46
C GLU A 55 3.26 10.51 12.69
N ASP A 56 3.46 9.56 11.75
CA ASP A 56 4.57 8.62 11.80
C ASP A 56 4.88 8.03 10.40
N ILE A 57 6.00 8.49 9.83
CA ILE A 57 6.51 8.08 8.52
C ILE A 57 6.74 6.55 8.40
N ARG A 58 6.97 5.86 9.53
CA ARG A 58 7.19 4.41 9.57
C ARG A 58 5.96 3.63 9.11
N VAL A 59 4.76 4.16 9.34
CA VAL A 59 3.49 3.53 8.90
C VAL A 59 3.46 3.46 7.37
N LEU A 60 3.83 4.54 6.68
CA LEU A 60 3.91 4.55 5.22
C LEU A 60 4.97 3.59 4.70
N LEU A 61 6.14 3.54 5.34
CA LEU A 61 7.23 2.62 4.94
C LEU A 61 6.79 1.16 5.00
N VAL A 62 6.11 0.77 6.09
CA VAL A 62 5.58 -0.61 6.23
C VAL A 62 4.50 -0.88 5.18
N LYS A 63 3.63 0.10 4.87
CA LYS A 63 2.59 -0.05 3.86
C LYS A 63 3.16 -0.17 2.43
N LEU A 64 4.21 0.57 2.12
CA LEU A 64 4.92 0.48 0.84
C LEU A 64 5.61 -0.89 0.70
N ALA A 65 6.24 -1.38 1.76
CA ALA A 65 6.85 -2.72 1.78
C ALA A 65 5.82 -3.84 1.58
N ASP A 66 4.68 -3.76 2.29
CA ASP A 66 3.55 -4.68 2.11
C ASP A 66 3.02 -4.63 0.67
N ARG A 67 2.83 -3.42 0.11
CA ARG A 67 2.37 -3.28 -1.27
C ARG A 67 3.34 -3.88 -2.28
N LEU A 68 4.65 -3.67 -2.11
CA LEU A 68 5.67 -4.25 -2.99
C LEU A 68 5.62 -5.78 -2.95
N HIS A 69 5.49 -6.37 -1.76
CA HIS A 69 5.32 -7.81 -1.62
C HIS A 69 4.05 -8.33 -2.34
N ASN A 70 2.93 -7.62 -2.19
CA ASN A 70 1.68 -7.96 -2.87
C ASN A 70 1.82 -7.89 -4.40
N MET A 71 2.57 -6.91 -4.92
CA MET A 71 2.85 -6.83 -6.36
C MET A 71 3.72 -7.99 -6.83
N ARG A 72 4.77 -8.34 -6.09
CA ARG A 72 5.64 -9.50 -6.41
C ARG A 72 4.91 -10.84 -6.43
N THR A 73 3.76 -10.94 -5.75
CA THR A 73 2.97 -12.16 -5.62
C THR A 73 1.60 -12.07 -6.30
N LEU A 74 1.36 -11.04 -7.11
CA LEU A 74 0.06 -10.70 -7.68
C LEU A 74 -0.54 -11.81 -8.57
N ASP A 75 0.30 -12.68 -9.14
CA ASP A 75 -0.12 -13.86 -9.90
C ASP A 75 -0.93 -14.89 -9.11
N HIS A 76 -0.87 -14.85 -7.77
CA HIS A 76 -1.68 -15.72 -6.91
C HIS A 76 -3.07 -15.12 -6.60
N MET A 77 -3.31 -13.85 -6.96
CA MET A 77 -4.61 -13.21 -6.74
C MET A 77 -5.62 -13.54 -7.83
N PRO A 78 -6.93 -13.48 -7.54
CA PRO A 78 -7.97 -13.60 -8.56
C PRO A 78 -7.78 -12.54 -9.65
N GLU A 79 -7.90 -12.95 -10.91
CA GLU A 79 -7.69 -12.09 -12.09
C GLU A 79 -8.52 -10.79 -12.01
N SER A 80 -9.76 -10.88 -11.52
CA SER A 80 -10.67 -9.74 -11.31
C SER A 80 -10.15 -8.66 -10.36
N LYS A 81 -9.16 -8.98 -9.51
CA LYS A 81 -8.53 -8.03 -8.59
C LYS A 81 -7.17 -7.52 -9.08
N ARG A 82 -6.47 -8.26 -9.95
CA ARG A 82 -5.10 -7.94 -10.37
C ARG A 82 -5.00 -6.57 -11.02
N LEU A 83 -5.87 -6.29 -11.99
CA LEU A 83 -5.89 -5.02 -12.71
C LEU A 83 -6.08 -3.84 -11.75
N ARG A 84 -7.09 -3.91 -10.87
CA ARG A 84 -7.36 -2.86 -9.87
C ARG A 84 -6.17 -2.62 -8.93
N ILE A 85 -5.54 -3.70 -8.45
CA ILE A 85 -4.38 -3.61 -7.56
C ILE A 85 -3.18 -2.97 -8.28
N ALA A 86 -2.98 -3.32 -9.55
CA ALA A 86 -1.93 -2.74 -10.38
C ALA A 86 -2.17 -1.25 -10.68
N GLU A 87 -3.40 -0.87 -11.03
CA GLU A 87 -3.80 0.54 -11.22
C GLU A 87 -3.60 1.35 -9.94
N GLU A 88 -4.08 0.85 -8.79
CA GLU A 88 -3.87 1.50 -7.49
C GLU A 88 -2.38 1.68 -7.17
N THR A 89 -1.56 0.68 -7.52
CA THR A 89 -0.11 0.73 -7.33
C THR A 89 0.53 1.82 -8.17
N MET A 90 0.16 1.90 -9.45
CA MET A 90 0.66 2.90 -10.40
C MET A 90 0.23 4.32 -10.01
N ASP A 91 -1.03 4.50 -9.63
CA ASP A 91 -1.60 5.84 -9.37
C ASP A 91 -1.23 6.40 -8.00
N ILE A 92 -1.01 5.53 -7.00
CA ILE A 92 -0.86 5.94 -5.59
C ILE A 92 0.52 5.54 -5.04
N TYR A 93 0.82 4.25 -5.01
CA TYR A 93 1.96 3.75 -4.22
C TYR A 93 3.32 4.03 -4.87
N ALA A 94 3.44 3.89 -6.19
CA ALA A 94 4.67 4.23 -6.92
C ALA A 94 5.03 5.74 -6.77
N PRO A 95 4.11 6.70 -7.01
CA PRO A 95 4.37 8.11 -6.74
C PRO A 95 4.74 8.41 -5.29
N LEU A 96 4.13 7.72 -4.31
CA LEU A 96 4.50 7.85 -2.90
C LEU A 96 5.92 7.38 -2.63
N ALA A 97 6.32 6.21 -3.14
CA ALA A 97 7.71 5.74 -3.04
C ALA A 97 8.70 6.72 -3.67
N GLY A 98 8.36 7.29 -4.83
CA GLY A 98 9.17 8.31 -5.50
C GLY A 98 9.37 9.58 -4.65
N ARG A 99 8.29 10.09 -4.03
CA ARG A 99 8.33 11.26 -3.13
C ARG A 99 9.17 11.02 -1.87
N MET A 100 9.30 9.76 -1.46
CA MET A 100 10.10 9.33 -0.32
C MET A 100 11.59 9.10 -0.69
N GLY A 101 11.98 9.36 -1.94
CA GLY A 101 13.34 9.09 -2.42
C GLY A 101 13.63 7.61 -2.66
N MET A 102 12.62 6.73 -2.57
CA MET A 102 12.75 5.28 -2.73
C MET A 102 12.67 4.88 -4.21
N GLN A 103 13.60 5.35 -5.03
CA GLN A 103 13.54 5.20 -6.49
C GLN A 103 13.50 3.74 -6.95
N GLY A 104 14.33 2.86 -6.38
CA GLY A 104 14.32 1.44 -6.75
C GLY A 104 13.00 0.74 -6.42
N MET A 105 12.35 1.10 -5.30
CA MET A 105 11.02 0.58 -4.97
C MET A 105 9.95 1.12 -5.92
N ARG A 106 10.02 2.41 -6.28
CA ARG A 106 9.11 3.00 -7.26
C ARG A 106 9.19 2.26 -8.59
N GLU A 107 10.40 2.13 -9.14
CA GLU A 107 10.64 1.49 -10.44
C GLU A 107 10.12 0.05 -10.45
N GLU A 108 10.38 -0.72 -9.39
CA GLU A 108 9.87 -2.09 -9.28
C GLU A 108 8.33 -2.14 -9.19
N LEU A 109 7.70 -1.24 -8.43
CA LEU A 109 6.25 -1.14 -8.38
C LEU A 109 5.65 -0.79 -9.74
N GLU A 110 6.25 0.17 -10.45
CA GLU A 110 5.82 0.60 -11.79
C GLU A 110 5.97 -0.52 -12.82
N GLU A 111 7.09 -1.23 -12.81
CA GLU A 111 7.35 -2.33 -13.75
C GLU A 111 6.34 -3.46 -13.58
N ILE A 112 6.13 -3.91 -12.33
CA ILE A 112 5.18 -4.99 -12.06
C ILE A 112 3.76 -4.50 -12.37
N ALA A 113 3.37 -3.30 -11.97
CA ALA A 113 2.05 -2.77 -12.27
C ALA A 113 1.79 -2.68 -13.79
N PHE A 114 2.77 -2.21 -14.55
CA PHE A 114 2.66 -2.07 -16.00
C PHE A 114 2.43 -3.42 -16.70
N ARG A 115 3.08 -4.50 -16.23
CA ARG A 115 2.85 -5.87 -16.72
C ARG A 115 1.38 -6.28 -16.67
N TYR A 116 0.64 -5.88 -15.62
CA TYR A 116 -0.77 -6.25 -15.46
C TYR A 116 -1.74 -5.24 -16.08
N ILE A 117 -1.39 -3.95 -16.11
CA ILE A 117 -2.22 -2.90 -16.72
C ILE A 117 -2.22 -3.02 -18.23
N ASN A 118 -1.06 -3.28 -18.85
CA ASN A 118 -0.94 -3.41 -20.29
C ASN A 118 0.01 -4.55 -20.68
N PRO A 119 -0.47 -5.81 -20.62
CA PRO A 119 0.36 -6.99 -20.91
C PRO A 119 0.88 -7.03 -22.36
N GLU A 120 0.14 -6.46 -23.31
CA GLU A 120 0.56 -6.40 -24.71
C GLU A 120 1.72 -5.41 -24.90
N ALA A 121 1.60 -4.20 -24.37
CA ALA A 121 2.67 -3.22 -24.43
C ALA A 121 3.91 -3.67 -23.65
N TYR A 122 3.75 -4.30 -22.47
CA TYR A 122 4.86 -4.84 -21.70
C TYR A 122 5.70 -5.86 -22.50
N ARG A 123 5.02 -6.78 -23.22
CA ARG A 123 5.68 -7.77 -24.10
C ARG A 123 6.32 -7.17 -25.36
N ALA A 124 5.92 -5.96 -25.75
CA ALA A 124 6.50 -5.30 -26.92
C ALA A 124 7.80 -4.54 -26.60
N VAL A 125 8.02 -4.19 -25.33
CA VAL A 125 9.17 -3.40 -24.87
C VAL A 125 10.18 -4.20 -24.04
N THR A 126 9.87 -5.47 -23.75
CA THR A 126 10.73 -6.42 -23.00
C THR A 126 11.08 -7.59 -23.90
#